data_AF-A0A836BFG4-F1
#
_entry.id   AF-A0A836BFG4-F1
#
_cell.length_a   1.000
_cell.length_b   1.000
_cell.length_c   1.000
_cell.angle_alpha   90.00
_cell.angle_beta   90.00
_cell.angle_gamma   90.00
#
_symmetry.space_group_name_H-M   'P 1'
#
loop_
_entity.id
_entity.type
_entity.pdbx_description
1 polymer ?
#
loop_
_entity_poly.entity_id
_entity_poly.type
_entity_poly.pdbx_seq_one_letter_code
_entity_poly.pdbx_strand_id
1 'polypeptide(L)'
;MHKGMYNNGTVHYIITDTNDQTHADIITQRQDWKVELAPPLSDTPNEALQTVYTFTDGVEGDGIHGYQQEIFSSTPVQTDEYSALGSITHVLWKIGQVPEVLDSVEIIMEAEEDGRIKLEKTDIVINMAQIIWPEGQMVVKENKTITDDMTYGGGQILDIDTEEMTVTFIAHRGWGSDGKTIYYIVTDATPTRSAQMMGVTDAPTAANLIDKVAAADLFQFSNGIKGSGPVGFQAGIAAAAPGDENYSPMWRIFMIEWNDPENAKLLETKADIDAFQSEDLISVNLARPMNSDHIVNCPFIDPFQ
;
A
#
# COMPACT_ATOMS: atom_id res chain seq x y z
N MET A 1 -4.20 12.10 -6.32
CA MET A 1 -5.31 11.34 -5.70
C MET A 1 -6.40 11.14 -6.73
N HIS A 2 -7.23 10.13 -6.55
CA HIS A 2 -8.38 9.80 -7.37
C HIS A 2 -9.67 9.90 -6.55
N LYS A 3 -10.82 9.99 -7.22
CA LYS A 3 -12.14 9.92 -6.57
C LYS A 3 -12.78 8.58 -6.89
N GLY A 4 -13.28 7.91 -5.87
CA GLY A 4 -14.08 6.70 -5.93
C GLY A 4 -15.33 6.84 -5.07
N MET A 5 -16.14 5.78 -5.03
CA MET A 5 -17.38 5.75 -4.26
C MET A 5 -17.47 4.50 -3.37
N TYR A 6 -18.13 4.65 -2.23
CA TYR A 6 -18.55 3.58 -1.35
C TYR A 6 -19.90 3.96 -0.73
N ASN A 7 -20.94 3.18 -0.98
CA ASN A 7 -22.31 3.41 -0.48
C ASN A 7 -22.76 4.88 -0.63
N ASN A 8 -22.64 5.42 -1.84
CA ASN A 8 -23.00 6.80 -2.21
C ASN A 8 -22.15 7.90 -1.53
N GLY A 9 -21.14 7.51 -0.75
CA GLY A 9 -20.14 8.39 -0.17
C GLY A 9 -18.86 8.41 -1.01
N THR A 10 -18.18 9.57 -1.04
CA THR A 10 -16.93 9.73 -1.79
C THR A 10 -15.74 9.16 -1.02
N VAL A 11 -14.88 8.45 -1.74
CA VAL A 11 -13.56 7.99 -1.30
C VAL A 11 -12.50 8.75 -2.10
N HIS A 12 -11.49 9.30 -1.44
CA HIS A 12 -10.27 9.79 -2.10
C HIS A 12 -9.17 8.78 -1.84
N TYR A 13 -8.48 8.34 -2.89
CA TYR A 13 -7.48 7.28 -2.79
C TYR A 13 -6.26 7.56 -3.68
N ILE A 14 -5.19 6.81 -3.50
CA ILE A 14 -3.99 6.84 -4.36
C ILE A 14 -3.77 5.47 -5.00
N ILE A 15 -3.13 5.44 -6.16
CA ILE A 15 -2.70 4.21 -6.83
C ILE A 15 -1.18 4.23 -6.93
N THR A 16 -0.53 3.22 -6.38
CA THR A 16 0.95 3.17 -6.32
C THR A 16 1.55 1.98 -7.03
N ASP A 17 0.89 0.81 -7.01
CA ASP A 17 1.45 -0.42 -7.57
C ASP A 17 0.34 -1.31 -8.17
N THR A 18 0.72 -2.18 -9.11
CA THR A 18 -0.15 -3.25 -9.62
C THR A 18 0.67 -4.44 -10.10
N ASN A 19 0.09 -5.65 -10.12
CA ASN A 19 0.72 -6.81 -10.77
C ASN A 19 0.66 -6.79 -12.30
N ASP A 20 -0.13 -5.90 -12.91
CA ASP A 20 -0.36 -5.88 -14.35
C ASP A 20 0.35 -4.71 -15.04
N GLN A 21 1.27 -4.99 -15.95
CA GLN A 21 2.05 -3.97 -16.67
C GLN A 21 1.15 -3.03 -17.49
N THR A 22 0.07 -3.54 -18.06
CA THR A 22 -0.82 -2.72 -18.90
C THR A 22 -1.53 -1.66 -18.03
N HIS A 23 -2.02 -2.04 -16.86
CA HIS A 23 -2.62 -1.11 -15.90
C HIS A 23 -1.58 -0.15 -15.32
N ALA A 24 -0.36 -0.62 -15.01
CA ALA A 24 0.72 0.24 -14.56
C ALA A 24 0.98 1.37 -15.57
N ASP A 25 1.09 1.04 -16.87
CA ASP A 25 1.34 2.00 -17.94
C ASP A 25 0.16 2.97 -18.15
N ILE A 26 -1.06 2.45 -18.21
CA ILE A 26 -2.28 3.26 -18.44
C ILE A 26 -2.49 4.25 -17.29
N ILE A 27 -2.36 3.78 -16.05
CA ILE A 27 -2.60 4.62 -14.86
C ILE A 27 -1.48 5.64 -14.72
N THR A 28 -0.22 5.23 -14.92
CA THR A 28 0.93 6.17 -14.90
C THR A 28 0.72 7.35 -15.84
N GLN A 29 0.28 7.10 -17.07
CA GLN A 29 0.02 8.15 -18.06
C GLN A 29 -1.13 9.09 -17.67
N ARG A 30 -2.08 8.62 -16.84
CA ARG A 30 -3.25 9.39 -16.43
C ARG A 30 -3.02 10.23 -15.18
N GLN A 31 -2.22 9.75 -14.24
CA GLN A 31 -2.01 10.43 -12.96
C GLN A 31 -0.70 11.23 -12.88
N ASP A 32 0.13 11.21 -13.95
CA ASP A 32 1.45 11.84 -14.01
C ASP A 32 2.36 11.46 -12.83
N TRP A 33 2.15 10.27 -12.28
CA TRP A 33 2.90 9.67 -11.18
C TRP A 33 3.06 8.18 -11.48
N LYS A 34 4.29 7.68 -11.41
CA LYS A 34 4.58 6.29 -11.76
C LYS A 34 3.82 5.31 -10.85
N VAL A 35 3.14 4.36 -11.47
CA VAL A 35 2.63 3.14 -10.84
C VAL A 35 3.68 2.05 -11.03
N GLU A 36 4.18 1.49 -9.95
CA GLU A 36 5.20 0.44 -10.00
C GLU A 36 4.60 -0.93 -10.31
N LEU A 37 5.33 -1.72 -11.10
CA LEU A 37 4.96 -3.12 -11.32
C LEU A 37 5.38 -3.95 -10.10
N ALA A 38 4.42 -4.64 -9.49
CA ALA A 38 4.60 -5.54 -8.36
C ALA A 38 4.07 -6.94 -8.68
N PRO A 39 4.83 -7.77 -9.45
CA PRO A 39 4.39 -9.09 -9.91
C PRO A 39 3.88 -10.04 -8.79
N PRO A 40 4.48 -10.08 -7.58
CA PRO A 40 4.04 -10.95 -6.49
C PRO A 40 2.62 -10.69 -5.99
N LEU A 41 2.02 -9.52 -6.29
CA LEU A 41 0.62 -9.26 -5.94
C LEU A 41 -0.36 -10.23 -6.66
N SER A 42 0.08 -10.93 -7.72
CA SER A 42 -0.70 -11.99 -8.37
C SER A 42 -1.04 -13.16 -7.42
N ASP A 43 -0.22 -13.40 -6.39
CA ASP A 43 -0.39 -14.47 -5.41
C ASP A 43 -1.09 -13.98 -4.12
N THR A 44 -1.75 -12.83 -4.18
CA THR A 44 -2.50 -12.28 -3.06
C THR A 44 -3.75 -13.14 -2.79
N PRO A 45 -3.93 -13.69 -1.57
CA PRO A 45 -5.13 -14.45 -1.22
C PRO A 45 -6.36 -13.54 -1.18
N ASN A 46 -7.55 -14.09 -1.49
CA ASN A 46 -8.80 -13.32 -1.51
C ASN A 46 -9.10 -12.66 -0.15
N GLU A 47 -8.67 -13.27 0.96
CA GLU A 47 -8.85 -12.74 2.32
C GLU A 47 -8.00 -11.48 2.60
N ALA A 48 -7.05 -11.15 1.72
CA ALA A 48 -6.27 -9.91 1.75
C ALA A 48 -6.70 -8.92 0.65
N LEU A 49 -7.80 -9.19 -0.06
CA LEU A 49 -8.28 -8.37 -1.17
C LEU A 49 -9.66 -7.81 -0.86
N GLN A 50 -9.85 -6.53 -1.14
CA GLN A 50 -11.19 -6.00 -1.36
C GLN A 50 -11.55 -6.13 -2.85
N THR A 51 -12.84 -6.01 -3.20
CA THR A 51 -13.25 -5.92 -4.60
C THR A 51 -13.39 -4.44 -4.99
N VAL A 52 -12.82 -4.08 -6.14
CA VAL A 52 -12.99 -2.75 -6.73
C VAL A 52 -13.62 -2.92 -8.10
N TYR A 53 -14.78 -2.28 -8.29
CA TYR A 53 -15.50 -2.31 -9.55
C TYR A 53 -15.05 -1.14 -10.42
N THR A 54 -14.49 -1.46 -11.60
CA THR A 54 -14.06 -0.46 -12.60
C THR A 54 -14.94 -0.56 -13.84
N PHE A 55 -15.24 0.56 -14.47
CA PHE A 55 -16.16 0.62 -15.61
C PHE A 55 -15.36 0.69 -16.89
N THR A 56 -15.65 -0.22 -17.84
CA THR A 56 -14.95 -0.25 -19.15
C THR A 56 -15.81 0.26 -20.30
N ASP A 57 -17.08 0.55 -20.01
CA ASP A 57 -18.03 1.24 -20.88
C ASP A 57 -19.06 2.02 -20.03
N GLY A 58 -20.03 2.66 -20.70
CA GLY A 58 -21.14 3.33 -20.03
C GLY A 58 -20.97 4.83 -19.89
N VAL A 59 -21.23 5.36 -18.69
CA VAL A 59 -21.17 6.79 -18.39
C VAL A 59 -19.72 7.25 -18.38
N GLU A 60 -19.36 8.20 -19.25
CA GLU A 60 -18.01 8.81 -19.27
C GLU A 60 -17.68 9.50 -17.95
N GLY A 61 -16.42 9.42 -17.52
CA GLY A 61 -15.97 10.00 -16.25
C GLY A 61 -14.47 9.85 -16.01
N ASP A 62 -14.06 10.08 -14.76
CA ASP A 62 -12.66 10.15 -14.35
C ASP A 62 -12.08 8.81 -13.84
N GLY A 63 -12.81 7.70 -13.95
CA GLY A 63 -12.32 6.37 -13.58
C GLY A 63 -11.14 5.92 -14.45
N ILE A 64 -10.44 4.87 -14.02
CA ILE A 64 -9.20 4.33 -14.60
C ILE A 64 -9.30 4.08 -16.12
N HIS A 65 -10.48 3.67 -16.61
CA HIS A 65 -10.71 3.44 -18.05
C HIS A 65 -11.43 4.59 -18.78
N GLY A 66 -11.71 5.72 -18.11
CA GLY A 66 -12.36 6.91 -18.70
C GLY A 66 -13.89 6.90 -18.61
N TYR A 67 -14.43 6.04 -17.75
CA TYR A 67 -15.85 5.98 -17.41
C TYR A 67 -16.05 6.42 -15.97
N GLN A 68 -17.23 6.22 -15.40
CA GLN A 68 -17.54 6.61 -14.03
C GLN A 68 -16.51 6.08 -13.00
N GLN A 69 -16.51 6.70 -11.82
CA GLN A 69 -15.56 6.40 -10.75
C GLN A 69 -15.66 4.96 -10.26
N GLU A 70 -14.57 4.46 -9.69
CA GLU A 70 -14.49 3.14 -9.08
C GLU A 70 -15.41 3.00 -7.87
N ILE A 71 -16.05 1.84 -7.75
CA ILE A 71 -16.84 1.49 -6.57
C ILE A 71 -16.06 0.50 -5.71
N PHE A 72 -15.80 0.88 -4.47
CA PHE A 72 -15.10 0.05 -3.50
C PHE A 72 -16.08 -0.84 -2.73
N SER A 73 -15.67 -2.07 -2.39
CA SER A 73 -16.47 -2.95 -1.54
C SER A 73 -16.33 -2.68 -0.05
N SER A 74 -15.33 -1.89 0.36
CA SER A 74 -15.06 -1.60 1.77
C SER A 74 -14.36 -0.25 1.94
N THR A 75 -14.39 0.27 3.16
CA THR A 75 -13.58 1.40 3.61
C THR A 75 -12.91 1.03 4.93
N PRO A 76 -11.94 1.82 5.41
CA PRO A 76 -11.30 1.58 6.71
C PRO A 76 -12.27 1.48 7.91
N VAL A 77 -13.52 1.95 7.77
CA VAL A 77 -14.56 1.78 8.79
C VAL A 77 -14.95 0.31 8.95
N GLN A 78 -14.94 -0.48 7.87
CA GLN A 78 -15.14 -1.93 7.88
C GLN A 78 -13.78 -2.61 8.11
N THR A 79 -13.20 -2.40 9.30
CA THR A 79 -11.79 -2.75 9.57
C THR A 79 -11.43 -4.21 9.26
N ASP A 80 -12.31 -5.16 9.58
CA ASP A 80 -12.05 -6.59 9.33
C ASP A 80 -12.19 -7.00 7.84
N GLU A 81 -12.73 -6.12 7.00
CA GLU A 81 -12.94 -6.34 5.56
C GLU A 81 -12.02 -5.47 4.69
N TYR A 82 -11.56 -4.33 5.22
CA TYR A 82 -10.76 -3.37 4.49
C TYR A 82 -9.42 -3.97 4.06
N SER A 83 -9.06 -3.75 2.81
CA SER A 83 -7.72 -3.95 2.28
C SER A 83 -7.39 -2.81 1.31
N ALA A 84 -6.17 -2.28 1.34
CA ALA A 84 -5.73 -1.38 0.28
C ALA A 84 -5.52 -2.10 -1.06
N LEU A 85 -5.32 -3.43 -1.05
CA LEU A 85 -5.19 -4.21 -2.28
C LEU A 85 -6.59 -4.50 -2.85
N GLY A 86 -6.87 -3.91 -4.02
CA GLY A 86 -8.12 -4.10 -4.75
C GLY A 86 -7.97 -5.15 -5.85
N SER A 87 -8.81 -6.19 -5.80
CA SER A 87 -9.04 -7.08 -6.95
C SER A 87 -10.03 -6.41 -7.91
N ILE A 88 -9.62 -6.28 -9.17
CA ILE A 88 -10.41 -5.54 -10.15
C ILE A 88 -11.48 -6.43 -10.77
N THR A 89 -12.73 -5.94 -10.72
CA THR A 89 -13.85 -6.52 -11.45
C THR A 89 -14.37 -5.50 -12.44
N HIS A 90 -14.32 -5.84 -13.73
CA HIS A 90 -14.84 -4.96 -14.77
C HIS A 90 -16.37 -5.01 -14.78
N VAL A 91 -16.97 -3.84 -14.88
CA VAL A 91 -18.40 -3.64 -15.12
C VAL A 91 -18.60 -3.28 -16.58
N LEU A 92 -19.46 -4.03 -17.27
CA LEU A 92 -19.80 -3.84 -18.68
C LEU A 92 -21.31 -3.75 -18.87
N TRP A 93 -21.78 -2.72 -19.57
CA TRP A 93 -23.18 -2.57 -19.96
C TRP A 93 -23.54 -3.54 -21.09
N LYS A 94 -24.67 -4.25 -20.97
CA LYS A 94 -25.14 -5.11 -22.07
C LYS A 94 -25.70 -4.28 -23.21
N ILE A 95 -25.51 -4.77 -24.44
CA ILE A 95 -25.99 -4.12 -25.67
C ILE A 95 -27.50 -3.79 -25.56
N GLY A 96 -27.84 -2.53 -25.83
CA GLY A 96 -29.22 -2.04 -25.83
C GLY A 96 -29.71 -1.48 -24.49
N GLN A 97 -28.91 -1.60 -23.42
CA GLN A 97 -29.16 -0.90 -22.16
C GLN A 97 -28.76 0.58 -22.27
N VAL A 98 -29.40 1.42 -21.47
CA VAL A 98 -29.02 2.83 -21.31
C VAL A 98 -28.14 2.93 -20.06
N PRO A 99 -26.86 3.30 -20.20
CA PRO A 99 -25.98 3.44 -19.05
C PRO A 99 -26.47 4.53 -18.08
N GLU A 100 -26.36 4.25 -16.79
CA GLU A 100 -26.59 5.19 -15.70
C GLU A 100 -25.47 5.09 -14.67
N VAL A 101 -25.44 6.04 -13.73
CA VAL A 101 -24.43 6.01 -12.66
C VAL A 101 -24.77 4.93 -11.65
N LEU A 102 -23.82 4.02 -11.38
CA LEU A 102 -23.93 3.03 -10.29
C LEU A 102 -22.96 3.44 -9.17
N ASP A 103 -23.46 3.84 -8.01
CA ASP A 103 -22.67 4.50 -6.94
C ASP A 103 -22.47 3.65 -5.66
N SER A 104 -22.91 2.39 -5.68
CA SER A 104 -22.73 1.43 -4.59
C SER A 104 -22.64 -0.01 -5.11
N VAL A 105 -22.04 -0.90 -4.31
CA VAL A 105 -21.99 -2.33 -4.65
C VAL A 105 -23.40 -2.92 -4.72
N GLU A 106 -24.31 -2.50 -3.84
CA GLU A 106 -25.72 -2.93 -3.86
C GLU A 106 -26.37 -2.65 -5.22
N ILE A 107 -26.23 -1.43 -5.74
CA ILE A 107 -26.78 -1.04 -7.05
C ILE A 107 -26.09 -1.79 -8.21
N ILE A 108 -24.79 -2.10 -8.11
CA ILE A 108 -24.11 -2.95 -9.10
C ILE A 108 -24.71 -4.36 -9.09
N MET A 109 -24.91 -4.96 -7.91
CA MET A 109 -25.48 -6.31 -7.82
C MET A 109 -26.91 -6.34 -8.38
N GLU A 110 -27.75 -5.35 -8.04
CA GLU A 110 -29.09 -5.20 -8.61
C GLU A 110 -29.05 -5.08 -10.15
N ALA A 111 -28.14 -4.27 -10.69
CA ALA A 111 -27.97 -4.12 -12.13
C ALA A 111 -27.53 -5.43 -12.83
N GLU A 112 -26.70 -6.24 -12.16
CA GLU A 112 -26.30 -7.55 -12.67
C GLU A 112 -27.47 -8.55 -12.64
N GLU A 113 -28.20 -8.61 -11.53
CA GLU A 113 -29.38 -9.49 -11.35
C GLU A 113 -30.50 -9.17 -12.36
N ASP A 114 -30.75 -7.87 -12.60
CA ASP A 114 -31.67 -7.39 -13.64
C ASP A 114 -31.18 -7.70 -15.07
N GLY A 115 -29.93 -8.16 -15.20
CA GLY A 115 -29.30 -8.47 -16.46
C GLY A 115 -28.89 -7.24 -17.27
N ARG A 116 -28.81 -6.05 -16.66
CA ARG A 116 -28.41 -4.80 -17.32
C ARG A 116 -26.90 -4.74 -17.58
N ILE A 117 -26.10 -5.26 -16.65
CA ILE A 117 -24.65 -5.32 -16.77
C ILE A 117 -24.15 -6.78 -16.79
N LYS A 118 -22.85 -6.92 -17.03
CA LYS A 118 -22.06 -8.13 -16.84
C LYS A 118 -20.85 -7.76 -15.98
N LEU A 119 -20.55 -8.59 -14.98
CA LEU A 119 -19.31 -8.50 -14.22
C LEU A 119 -18.26 -9.47 -14.76
N GLU A 120 -17.04 -8.99 -14.93
CA GLU A 120 -15.89 -9.79 -15.33
C GLU A 120 -14.79 -9.66 -14.29
N LYS A 121 -14.64 -10.69 -13.45
CA LYS A 121 -13.52 -10.78 -12.51
C LYS A 121 -12.20 -10.93 -13.28
N THR A 122 -11.18 -10.20 -12.84
CA THR A 122 -9.84 -10.25 -13.41
C THR A 122 -8.84 -10.80 -12.40
N ASP A 123 -7.63 -11.10 -12.87
CA ASP A 123 -6.47 -11.45 -12.01
C ASP A 123 -5.65 -10.20 -11.63
N ILE A 124 -6.16 -9.00 -11.89
CA ILE A 124 -5.48 -7.73 -11.64
C ILE A 124 -5.69 -7.35 -10.18
N VAL A 125 -4.57 -7.04 -9.52
CA VAL A 125 -4.51 -6.49 -8.18
C VAL A 125 -3.83 -5.13 -8.26
N ILE A 126 -4.44 -4.12 -7.64
CA ILE A 126 -3.93 -2.76 -7.58
C ILE A 126 -3.84 -2.33 -6.11
N ASN A 127 -2.72 -1.71 -5.72
CA ASN A 127 -2.58 -1.06 -4.42
C ASN A 127 -3.28 0.30 -4.46
N MET A 128 -4.44 0.40 -3.79
CA MET A 128 -5.40 1.50 -3.85
C MET A 128 -5.69 2.07 -2.46
N ALA A 129 -4.66 2.56 -1.76
CA ALA A 129 -4.80 3.07 -0.39
C ALA A 129 -5.79 4.26 -0.31
N GLN A 130 -6.78 4.16 0.59
CA GLN A 130 -7.76 5.22 0.82
C GLN A 130 -7.19 6.30 1.76
N ILE A 131 -7.31 7.56 1.34
CA ILE A 131 -6.83 8.77 2.05
C ILE A 131 -7.97 9.43 2.83
N ILE A 132 -9.13 9.59 2.18
CA ILE A 132 -10.37 10.09 2.77
C ILE A 132 -11.47 9.11 2.41
N TRP A 133 -12.35 8.80 3.35
CA TRP A 133 -13.51 7.93 3.15
C TRP A 133 -14.70 8.49 3.93
N PRO A 134 -15.93 7.97 3.73
CA PRO A 134 -17.05 8.38 4.55
C PRO A 134 -16.72 8.25 6.04
N GLU A 135 -16.91 9.32 6.80
CA GLU A 135 -16.69 9.37 8.25
C GLU A 135 -15.21 9.36 8.71
N GLY A 136 -14.22 9.43 7.79
CA GLY A 136 -12.82 9.43 8.21
C GLY A 136 -11.79 9.83 7.14
N GLN A 137 -10.55 9.92 7.59
CA GLN A 137 -9.37 10.12 6.75
C GLN A 137 -8.13 9.60 7.48
N MET A 138 -7.05 9.40 6.74
CA MET A 138 -5.73 9.15 7.32
C MET A 138 -5.28 10.31 8.21
N VAL A 139 -4.46 10.01 9.21
CA VAL A 139 -3.99 11.01 10.19
C VAL A 139 -3.01 11.98 9.54
N VAL A 140 -3.40 13.25 9.47
CA VAL A 140 -2.49 14.36 9.13
C VAL A 140 -1.64 14.69 10.35
N LYS A 141 -0.33 14.63 10.19
CA LYS A 141 0.64 14.86 11.26
C LYS A 141 0.56 16.30 11.78
N GLU A 142 0.42 16.46 13.09
CA GLU A 142 0.33 17.79 13.71
C GLU A 142 1.65 18.57 13.58
N ASN A 143 2.78 17.92 13.89
CA ASN A 143 4.11 18.51 13.70
C ASN A 143 4.65 18.18 12.31
N LYS A 144 4.55 19.15 11.40
CA LYS A 144 5.02 19.03 10.02
C LYS A 144 6.54 19.23 9.84
N THR A 145 7.29 19.40 10.92
CA THR A 145 8.76 19.53 10.86
C THR A 145 9.41 18.18 10.62
N ILE A 146 10.15 18.04 9.50
CA ILE A 146 10.84 16.81 9.13
C ILE A 146 12.33 16.94 9.47
N THR A 147 12.82 16.05 10.34
CA THR A 147 14.22 15.96 10.78
C THR A 147 14.60 14.49 10.95
N ASP A 148 15.89 14.17 10.93
CA ASP A 148 16.36 12.78 11.14
C ASP A 148 15.97 12.22 12.54
N ASP A 149 15.78 13.10 13.51
CA ASP A 149 15.38 12.77 14.89
C ASP A 149 13.84 12.73 15.10
N MET A 150 13.04 12.91 14.04
CA MET A 150 11.59 12.94 14.19
C MET A 150 11.05 11.58 14.64
N THR A 151 10.00 11.59 15.47
CA THR A 151 9.32 10.34 15.81
C THR A 151 8.62 9.79 14.56
N TYR A 152 8.84 8.51 14.28
CA TYR A 152 8.19 7.82 13.17
C TYR A 152 6.67 7.85 13.27
N GLY A 153 6.12 7.84 14.49
CA GLY A 153 4.68 7.82 14.74
C GLY A 153 3.94 9.16 14.63
N GLY A 154 2.61 9.10 14.81
CA GLY A 154 1.74 10.28 14.89
C GLY A 154 1.27 10.84 13.54
N GLY A 155 1.27 10.03 12.48
CA GLY A 155 0.78 10.40 11.15
C GLY A 155 1.90 10.46 10.12
N GLN A 156 1.56 10.03 8.90
CA GLN A 156 2.47 9.95 7.74
C GLN A 156 2.13 10.96 6.64
N ILE A 157 1.02 11.67 6.78
CA ILE A 157 0.57 12.70 5.86
C ILE A 157 0.90 14.08 6.44
N LEU A 158 1.41 14.98 5.60
CA LEU A 158 1.64 16.38 5.93
C LEU A 158 0.50 17.26 5.46
N ASP A 159 -0.15 16.94 4.36
CA ASP A 159 -1.23 17.75 3.81
C ASP A 159 -2.14 16.94 2.88
N ILE A 160 -3.42 17.30 2.82
CA ILE A 160 -4.41 16.74 1.90
C ILE A 160 -5.17 17.90 1.26
N ASP A 161 -5.14 17.98 -0.06
CA ASP A 161 -5.84 18.98 -0.85
C ASP A 161 -6.83 18.27 -1.79
N THR A 162 -8.12 18.41 -1.51
CA THR A 162 -9.19 17.80 -2.31
C THR A 162 -9.65 18.66 -3.48
N GLU A 163 -9.19 19.91 -3.58
CA GLU A 163 -9.41 20.78 -4.73
C GLU A 163 -8.39 20.46 -5.81
N GLU A 164 -7.10 20.40 -5.44
CA GLU A 164 -5.99 20.05 -6.34
C GLU A 164 -5.80 18.53 -6.47
N MET A 165 -6.57 17.74 -5.70
CA MET A 165 -6.49 16.28 -5.69
C MET A 165 -5.09 15.75 -5.34
N THR A 166 -4.41 16.37 -4.38
CA THR A 166 -3.06 15.98 -3.95
C THR A 166 -3.03 15.56 -2.47
N VAL A 167 -2.07 14.68 -2.15
CA VAL A 167 -1.74 14.31 -0.78
C VAL A 167 -0.24 14.33 -0.64
N THR A 168 0.25 14.98 0.40
CA THR A 168 1.69 15.08 0.68
C THR A 168 2.04 14.12 1.80
N PHE A 169 2.86 13.12 1.50
CA PHE A 169 3.38 12.16 2.47
C PHE A 169 4.77 12.54 2.97
N ILE A 170 5.14 12.02 4.13
CA ILE A 170 6.53 11.94 4.56
C ILE A 170 7.22 10.85 3.73
N ALA A 171 8.28 11.23 3.02
CA ALA A 171 9.14 10.29 2.33
C ALA A 171 10.22 9.76 3.29
N HIS A 172 10.17 8.47 3.59
CA HIS A 172 11.17 7.80 4.39
C HIS A 172 12.27 7.23 3.50
N ARG A 173 13.51 7.32 3.96
CA ARG A 173 14.68 6.81 3.25
C ARG A 173 15.05 5.41 3.73
N GLY A 174 15.30 4.50 2.79
CA GLY A 174 15.79 3.14 3.05
C GLY A 174 16.94 2.74 2.13
N TRP A 175 17.37 1.50 2.25
CA TRP A 175 18.28 0.83 1.31
C TRP A 175 17.53 -0.23 0.51
N GLY A 176 17.73 -0.24 -0.81
CA GLY A 176 17.28 -1.32 -1.68
C GLY A 176 18.16 -2.56 -1.56
N SER A 177 17.75 -3.64 -2.21
CA SER A 177 18.45 -4.93 -2.23
C SER A 177 19.90 -4.82 -2.74
N ASP A 178 20.15 -3.85 -3.62
CA ASP A 178 21.43 -3.55 -4.27
C ASP A 178 22.25 -2.45 -3.55
N GLY A 179 21.80 -1.99 -2.38
CA GLY A 179 22.46 -0.93 -1.61
C GLY A 179 22.23 0.48 -2.15
N LYS A 180 21.35 0.67 -3.15
CA LYS A 180 20.94 2.02 -3.56
C LYS A 180 19.93 2.60 -2.57
N THR A 181 19.88 3.93 -2.51
CA THR A 181 18.84 4.64 -1.76
C THR A 181 17.48 4.39 -2.40
N ILE A 182 16.50 4.06 -1.57
CA ILE A 182 15.08 4.03 -1.91
C ILE A 182 14.33 5.06 -1.07
N TYR A 183 13.17 5.50 -1.56
CA TYR A 183 12.22 6.29 -0.80
C TYR A 183 10.88 5.57 -0.77
N TYR A 184 10.18 5.64 0.36
CA TYR A 184 8.89 5.01 0.54
C TYR A 184 7.97 5.86 1.40
N ILE A 185 6.67 5.68 1.20
CA ILE A 185 5.62 6.21 2.07
C ILE A 185 5.01 5.06 2.88
N VAL A 186 4.12 5.35 3.83
CA VAL A 186 3.42 4.31 4.60
C VAL A 186 1.93 4.63 4.62
N THR A 187 1.11 3.70 4.16
CA THR A 187 -0.32 3.94 3.91
C THR A 187 -1.23 3.19 4.88
N ASP A 188 -0.88 1.94 5.20
CA ASP A 188 -1.60 1.10 6.15
C ASP A 188 -0.68 0.03 6.76
N ALA A 189 -1.15 -0.59 7.83
CA ALA A 189 -0.43 -1.66 8.49
C ALA A 189 -1.33 -2.60 9.31
N THR A 190 -0.77 -3.74 9.67
CA THR A 190 -1.29 -4.65 10.71
C THR A 190 -0.13 -5.03 11.65
N PRO A 191 -0.34 -5.25 12.96
CA PRO A 191 -1.62 -5.19 13.68
C PRO A 191 -2.06 -3.75 13.96
N THR A 192 -3.32 -3.60 14.38
CA THR A 192 -3.97 -2.32 14.75
C THR A 192 -3.10 -1.39 15.57
N ARG A 193 -2.38 -1.90 16.59
CA ARG A 193 -1.53 -1.05 17.42
C ARG A 193 -0.34 -0.47 16.65
N SER A 194 0.25 -1.24 15.73
CA SER A 194 1.32 -0.74 14.86
C SER A 194 0.79 0.36 13.94
N ALA A 195 -0.38 0.15 13.31
CA ALA A 195 -1.05 1.15 12.48
C ALA A 195 -1.34 2.44 13.25
N GLN A 196 -1.94 2.33 14.45
CA GLN A 196 -2.23 3.46 15.34
C GLN A 196 -0.98 4.24 15.75
N MET A 197 0.11 3.55 16.12
CA MET A 197 1.36 4.21 16.49
C MET A 197 1.95 4.99 15.31
N MET A 198 1.92 4.41 14.10
CA MET A 198 2.38 5.06 12.87
C MET A 198 1.45 6.20 12.42
N GLY A 199 0.17 6.16 12.83
CA GLY A 199 -0.87 7.07 12.35
C GLY A 199 -1.26 6.77 10.90
N VAL A 200 -1.31 5.49 10.55
CA VAL A 200 -1.76 4.99 9.25
C VAL A 200 -3.03 4.16 9.42
N THR A 201 -3.66 3.80 8.31
CA THR A 201 -4.88 3.00 8.31
C THR A 201 -4.62 1.59 8.88
N ASP A 202 -5.55 1.09 9.70
CA ASP A 202 -5.54 -0.30 10.16
C ASP A 202 -6.09 -1.21 9.06
N ALA A 203 -5.30 -2.21 8.65
CA ALA A 203 -5.68 -3.19 7.63
C ALA A 203 -5.38 -4.62 8.12
N PRO A 204 -6.15 -5.18 9.07
CA PRO A 204 -5.92 -6.52 9.60
C PRO A 204 -5.87 -7.63 8.54
N THR A 205 -6.61 -7.46 7.43
CA THR A 205 -6.62 -8.40 6.29
C THR A 205 -5.23 -8.63 5.69
N ALA A 206 -4.31 -7.65 5.78
CA ALA A 206 -2.93 -7.77 5.33
C ALA A 206 -2.14 -8.84 6.10
N ALA A 207 -2.59 -9.28 7.28
CA ALA A 207 -1.96 -10.37 8.03
C ALA A 207 -1.96 -11.69 7.25
N ASN A 208 -2.94 -11.88 6.36
CA ASN A 208 -3.03 -13.04 5.47
C ASN A 208 -1.88 -13.13 4.45
N LEU A 209 -1.01 -12.11 4.37
CA LEU A 209 0.17 -12.07 3.51
C LEU A 209 1.44 -12.59 4.18
N ILE A 210 1.43 -12.87 5.48
CA ILE A 210 2.66 -13.12 6.26
C ILE A 210 3.51 -14.29 5.71
N ASP A 211 2.89 -15.31 5.13
CA ASP A 211 3.56 -16.48 4.56
C ASP A 211 3.46 -16.51 3.03
N LYS A 212 3.08 -15.40 2.39
CA LYS A 212 2.89 -15.28 0.95
C LYS A 212 4.04 -14.51 0.31
N VAL A 213 4.26 -14.77 -0.98
CA VAL A 213 5.22 -14.04 -1.81
C VAL A 213 4.73 -12.62 -2.13
N ALA A 214 3.42 -12.40 -2.06
CA ALA A 214 2.80 -11.08 -2.15
C ALA A 214 3.34 -10.09 -1.11
N ALA A 215 3.96 -10.55 -0.01
CA ALA A 215 4.74 -9.71 0.89
C ALA A 215 6.24 -9.98 0.76
N ALA A 216 7.00 -8.94 0.40
CA ALA A 216 8.45 -8.96 0.34
C ALA A 216 9.06 -8.73 1.73
N ASP A 217 10.32 -9.09 1.94
CA ASP A 217 10.99 -8.91 3.23
C ASP A 217 11.58 -7.50 3.37
N LEU A 218 11.36 -6.88 4.53
CA LEU A 218 11.98 -5.61 4.94
C LEU A 218 12.67 -5.78 6.29
N PHE A 219 13.94 -5.43 6.36
CA PHE A 219 14.76 -5.58 7.56
C PHE A 219 14.93 -4.24 8.27
N GLN A 220 14.61 -4.19 9.57
CA GLN A 220 14.68 -2.99 10.40
C GLN A 220 15.58 -3.24 11.63
N PHE A 221 16.31 -2.22 12.07
CA PHE A 221 17.28 -2.36 13.18
C PHE A 221 16.64 -2.00 14.52
N SER A 222 16.70 -2.87 15.52
CA SER A 222 16.18 -2.63 16.88
C SER A 222 17.18 -1.99 17.83
N ASN A 223 18.47 -1.95 17.47
CA ASN A 223 19.55 -1.37 18.25
C ASN A 223 20.74 -0.97 17.35
N GLY A 224 21.85 -0.52 17.96
CA GLY A 224 23.09 -0.15 17.26
C GLY A 224 23.12 1.32 16.85
N ILE A 225 23.38 1.60 15.58
CA ILE A 225 23.54 2.97 15.04
C ILE A 225 22.19 3.69 15.09
N LYS A 226 22.13 4.82 15.80
CA LYS A 226 20.95 5.70 15.83
C LYS A 226 20.71 6.34 14.45
N GLY A 227 19.46 6.46 14.06
CA GLY A 227 19.10 7.04 12.77
C GLY A 227 17.59 7.16 12.56
N SER A 228 17.22 7.44 11.32
CA SER A 228 15.84 7.73 10.89
C SER A 228 14.95 6.48 10.69
N GLY A 229 15.44 5.29 11.03
CA GLY A 229 14.67 4.05 10.89
C GLY A 229 13.44 4.03 11.80
N PRO A 230 12.44 3.16 11.52
CA PRO A 230 11.13 3.21 12.19
C PRO A 230 11.14 3.08 13.71
N VAL A 231 12.21 2.50 14.27
CA VAL A 231 12.42 2.31 15.71
C VAL A 231 13.61 3.10 16.26
N GLY A 232 14.09 4.13 15.53
CA GLY A 232 15.11 5.08 15.99
C GLY A 232 16.57 4.68 15.75
N PHE A 233 16.78 3.66 14.91
CA PHE A 233 18.10 3.18 14.51
C PHE A 233 18.31 3.36 13.01
N GLN A 234 19.32 2.71 12.45
CA GLN A 234 19.64 2.79 11.03
C GLN A 234 18.40 2.55 10.14
N ALA A 235 18.36 3.25 9.01
CA ALA A 235 17.41 2.98 7.94
C ALA A 235 17.39 1.49 7.55
N GLY A 236 16.18 1.00 7.26
CA GLY A 236 15.96 -0.39 6.90
C GLY A 236 16.51 -0.76 5.54
N ILE A 237 16.60 -2.07 5.29
CA ILE A 237 17.09 -2.67 4.06
C ILE A 237 15.97 -3.53 3.48
N ALA A 238 15.57 -3.27 2.24
CA ALA A 238 14.56 -4.02 1.52
C ALA A 238 15.17 -5.21 0.77
N ALA A 239 14.48 -6.35 0.73
CA ALA A 239 14.93 -7.52 -0.03
C ALA A 239 14.70 -7.37 -1.55
N ALA A 240 13.91 -6.39 -1.97
CA ALA A 240 13.60 -6.09 -3.36
C ALA A 240 13.43 -4.58 -3.57
N ALA A 241 13.56 -4.13 -4.82
CA ALA A 241 13.31 -2.75 -5.24
C ALA A 241 12.50 -2.74 -6.55
N PRO A 242 11.82 -1.63 -6.90
CA PRO A 242 11.09 -1.50 -8.15
C PRO A 242 11.93 -1.93 -9.36
N GLY A 243 11.34 -2.80 -10.19
CA GLY A 243 12.02 -3.46 -11.31
C GLY A 243 12.51 -4.87 -11.01
N ASP A 244 12.60 -5.28 -9.74
CA ASP A 244 12.85 -6.67 -9.35
C ASP A 244 11.58 -7.52 -9.51
N GLU A 245 11.70 -8.79 -9.93
CA GLU A 245 10.56 -9.72 -10.03
C GLU A 245 9.87 -9.98 -8.68
N ASN A 246 10.59 -9.78 -7.58
CA ASN A 246 10.10 -10.00 -6.21
C ASN A 246 9.67 -8.71 -5.49
N TYR A 247 9.62 -7.56 -6.18
CA TYR A 247 9.17 -6.32 -5.57
C TYR A 247 7.67 -6.36 -5.26
N SER A 248 7.31 -5.95 -4.05
CA SER A 248 5.93 -5.74 -3.60
C SER A 248 5.87 -4.52 -2.68
N PRO A 249 4.78 -3.73 -2.71
CA PRO A 249 4.57 -2.67 -1.72
C PRO A 249 4.24 -3.20 -0.32
N MET A 250 3.93 -4.50 -0.19
CA MET A 250 3.60 -5.12 1.09
C MET A 250 4.85 -5.72 1.71
N TRP A 251 5.18 -5.30 2.93
CA TRP A 251 6.43 -5.68 3.59
C TRP A 251 6.19 -6.53 4.83
N ARG A 252 6.78 -7.72 4.83
CA ARG A 252 6.99 -8.56 6.00
C ARG A 252 8.22 -8.07 6.76
N ILE A 253 7.99 -7.62 8.00
CA ILE A 253 9.05 -6.96 8.78
C ILE A 253 9.90 -7.98 9.53
N PHE A 254 11.22 -7.92 9.35
CA PHE A 254 12.21 -8.61 10.17
C PHE A 254 12.97 -7.60 11.02
N MET A 255 13.18 -7.93 12.29
CA MET A 255 14.02 -7.16 13.21
C MET A 255 15.43 -7.71 13.24
N ILE A 256 16.39 -6.84 12.97
CA ILE A 256 17.82 -7.04 13.16
C ILE A 256 18.21 -6.50 14.54
N GLU A 257 18.88 -7.32 15.33
CA GLU A 257 19.47 -6.92 16.60
C GLU A 257 20.97 -7.24 16.60
N TRP A 258 21.80 -6.23 16.85
CA TRP A 258 23.23 -6.40 17.10
C TRP A 258 23.44 -7.09 18.44
N ASN A 259 24.27 -8.15 18.44
CA ASN A 259 24.67 -8.86 19.65
C ASN A 259 25.55 -7.97 20.55
N ASP A 260 26.38 -7.13 19.93
CA ASP A 260 27.16 -6.08 20.60
C ASP A 260 26.93 -4.71 19.92
N PRO A 261 25.98 -3.91 20.44
CA PRO A 261 25.59 -2.64 19.82
C PRO A 261 26.71 -1.58 19.77
N GLU A 262 27.72 -1.67 20.65
CA GLU A 262 28.85 -0.73 20.64
C GLU A 262 29.75 -0.94 19.42
N ASN A 263 29.70 -2.14 18.82
CA ASN A 263 30.47 -2.53 17.64
C ASN A 263 29.63 -2.50 16.35
N ALA A 264 28.43 -1.93 16.39
CA ALA A 264 27.53 -1.84 15.24
C ALA A 264 28.18 -1.12 14.06
N LYS A 265 27.94 -1.63 12.85
CA LYS A 265 28.40 -1.06 11.58
C LYS A 265 27.21 -0.74 10.67
N LEU A 266 27.43 0.17 9.73
CA LEU A 266 26.45 0.42 8.69
C LEU A 266 26.32 -0.83 7.80
N LEU A 267 25.12 -1.38 7.69
CA LEU A 267 24.78 -2.41 6.71
C LEU A 267 23.90 -1.77 5.63
N GLU A 268 24.14 -2.05 4.35
CA GLU A 268 23.42 -1.40 3.24
C GLU A 268 22.70 -2.41 2.36
N THR A 269 23.09 -3.69 2.42
CA THR A 269 22.57 -4.73 1.52
C THR A 269 22.09 -5.96 2.28
N LYS A 270 21.28 -6.78 1.60
CA LYS A 270 20.90 -8.11 2.11
C LYS A 270 22.12 -9.02 2.30
N ALA A 271 23.13 -8.89 1.44
CA ALA A 271 24.37 -9.65 1.56
C ALA A 271 25.14 -9.30 2.85
N ASP A 272 25.12 -8.03 3.28
CA ASP A 272 25.72 -7.63 4.57
C ASP A 272 24.99 -8.30 5.74
N ILE A 273 23.65 -8.30 5.73
CA ILE A 273 22.85 -8.98 6.76
C ILE A 273 23.22 -10.46 6.82
N ASP A 274 23.27 -11.15 5.69
CA ASP A 274 23.59 -12.58 5.63
C ASP A 274 25.00 -12.89 6.13
N ALA A 275 25.98 -12.09 5.74
CA ALA A 275 27.35 -12.24 6.20
C ALA A 275 27.45 -12.07 7.73
N PHE A 276 26.88 -10.99 8.28
CA PHE A 276 26.95 -10.69 9.72
C PHE A 276 26.13 -11.68 10.55
N GLN A 277 25.02 -12.18 10.03
CA GLN A 277 24.24 -13.23 10.69
C GLN A 277 25.02 -14.55 10.70
N SER A 278 25.72 -14.90 9.61
CA SER A 278 26.53 -16.13 9.54
C SER A 278 27.73 -16.13 10.50
N GLU A 279 28.21 -14.94 10.85
CA GLU A 279 29.27 -14.72 11.84
C GLU A 279 28.75 -14.57 13.28
N ASP A 280 27.44 -14.74 13.51
CA ASP A 280 26.79 -14.57 14.83
C ASP A 280 27.03 -13.18 15.44
N LEU A 281 27.09 -12.14 14.60
CA LEU A 281 27.22 -10.74 15.02
C LEU A 281 25.86 -10.05 15.20
N ILE A 282 24.85 -10.52 14.48
CA ILE A 282 23.47 -10.04 14.55
C ILE A 282 22.49 -11.20 14.61
N SER A 283 21.34 -10.98 15.21
CA SER A 283 20.17 -11.84 15.06
C SER A 283 19.14 -11.21 14.13
N VAL A 284 18.40 -12.03 13.38
CA VAL A 284 17.36 -11.59 12.45
C VAL A 284 16.11 -12.41 12.73
N ASN A 285 15.04 -11.76 13.18
CA ASN A 285 13.82 -12.43 13.62
C ASN A 285 12.59 -11.78 13.00
N LEU A 286 11.59 -12.58 12.64
CA LEU A 286 10.31 -12.06 12.18
C LEU A 286 9.67 -11.18 13.26
N ALA A 287 9.27 -9.95 12.92
CA ALA A 287 8.65 -9.04 13.86
C ALA A 287 7.25 -9.54 14.26
N ARG A 288 7.02 -9.65 15.57
CA ARG A 288 5.75 -10.09 16.16
C ARG A 288 5.27 -9.10 17.23
N PRO A 289 4.98 -7.82 16.88
CA PRO A 289 4.46 -6.86 17.84
C PRO A 289 3.17 -7.40 18.46
N MET A 290 3.12 -7.44 19.79
CA MET A 290 2.00 -8.03 20.54
C MET A 290 1.67 -9.49 20.16
N ASN A 291 2.65 -10.27 19.67
CA ASN A 291 2.47 -11.63 19.15
C ASN A 291 1.57 -11.74 17.90
N SER A 292 1.39 -10.67 17.14
CA SER A 292 0.61 -10.64 15.90
C SER A 292 1.49 -10.61 14.65
N ASP A 293 0.95 -11.02 13.50
CA ASP A 293 1.58 -10.82 12.20
C ASP A 293 1.77 -9.33 11.91
N HIS A 294 2.94 -8.96 11.38
CA HIS A 294 3.30 -7.58 11.07
C HIS A 294 3.57 -7.42 9.58
N ILE A 295 2.60 -6.84 8.89
CA ILE A 295 2.72 -6.42 7.50
C ILE A 295 2.50 -4.91 7.45
N VAL A 296 3.31 -4.22 6.64
CA VAL A 296 3.18 -2.78 6.42
C VAL A 296 3.12 -2.53 4.92
N ASN A 297 2.13 -1.77 4.47
CA ASN A 297 2.05 -1.28 3.10
C ASN A 297 2.92 -0.03 2.97
N CYS A 298 4.09 -0.19 2.35
CA CYS A 298 5.06 0.87 2.11
C CYS A 298 5.47 0.91 0.64
N PRO A 299 4.64 1.45 -0.26
CA PRO A 299 5.02 1.55 -1.66
C PRO A 299 6.25 2.44 -1.82
N PHE A 300 7.16 2.03 -2.70
CA PHE A 300 8.34 2.84 -3.02
C PHE A 300 7.96 3.90 -4.03
N ILE A 301 8.53 5.08 -3.87
CA ILE A 301 8.26 6.24 -4.71
C ILE A 301 9.56 6.87 -5.18
N ASP A 302 9.53 7.47 -6.38
CA ASP A 302 10.56 8.43 -6.78
C ASP A 302 10.08 9.83 -6.38
N PRO A 303 10.66 10.47 -5.34
CA PRO A 303 10.27 11.81 -4.93
C PRO A 303 10.76 12.90 -5.89
N PHE A 304 11.47 12.55 -6.97
CA PHE A 304 12.08 13.49 -7.91
C PHE A 304 11.55 13.38 -9.35
N GLN A 305 10.47 12.62 -9.57
CA GLN A 305 9.82 12.50 -10.88
C GLN A 305 9.09 13.77 -11.33
#